data_AF-A0A3A4KKY7-F1
#
_entry.id   AF-A0A3A4KKY7-F1
#
_cell.length_a   1.000
_cell.length_b   1.000
_cell.length_c   1.000
_cell.angle_alpha   90.00
_cell.angle_beta   90.00
_cell.angle_gamma   90.00
#
_symmetry.space_group_name_H-M   'P 1'
#
loop_
_entity.id
_entity.type
_entity.pdbx_description
1 polymer ?
#
loop_
_entity_poly.entity_id
_entity_poly.type
_entity_poly.pdbx_seq_one_letter_code
_entity_poly.pdbx_strand_id
1 'polypeptide(L)'
;MCKRAGLSPGSVYCWYPSKESIVDAVAEERHRHEREHLETALRAADPRTALTGFLDVYFTWLADPREQRRRRVGILVWAESLVSERMRPAVRAGIDQRGLAADAVRAGQAAGTIAAGVDPDTVTRLILAVIQGFILQQSRDPDLDPATYRRALDSLTP
;
A
#
# COMPACT_ATOMS: atom_id res chain seq x y z
N MET A 1 0.62 -2.13 35.87
CA MET A 1 0.83 -3.59 35.77
C MET A 1 -0.42 -4.27 35.23
N CYS A 2 -0.46 -4.55 33.92
CA CYS A 2 -1.54 -5.31 33.29
C CYS A 2 -1.57 -6.74 33.87
N LYS A 3 -2.61 -7.07 34.61
CA LYS A 3 -2.84 -8.43 35.13
C LYS A 3 -4.08 -9.00 34.46
N ARG A 4 -3.84 -9.99 33.60
CA ARG A 4 -4.74 -11.09 33.18
C ARG A 4 -6.26 -10.80 33.19
N ALA A 5 -6.81 -10.48 32.03
CA ALA A 5 -8.21 -10.76 31.68
C ALA A 5 -8.35 -10.84 30.16
N GLY A 6 -9.24 -11.71 29.67
CA GLY A 6 -9.49 -11.99 28.26
C GLY A 6 -9.52 -10.75 27.38
N LEU A 7 -8.65 -10.74 26.37
CA LEU A 7 -8.32 -9.59 25.54
C LEU A 7 -9.53 -9.16 24.69
N SER A 8 -10.09 -7.97 24.98
CA SER A 8 -10.88 -7.22 24.00
C SER A 8 -9.95 -6.47 23.04
N PRO A 9 -10.42 -5.98 21.87
CA PRO A 9 -9.62 -5.48 20.76
C PRO A 9 -8.95 -4.10 21.00
N GLY A 10 -8.44 -3.85 22.20
CA GLY A 10 -7.73 -2.65 22.62
C GLY A 10 -6.28 -2.92 23.05
N SER A 11 -5.64 -4.00 22.58
CA SER A 11 -4.31 -4.41 23.07
C SER A 11 -3.12 -3.77 22.34
N VAL A 12 -3.36 -2.88 21.36
CA VAL A 12 -2.28 -2.11 20.70
C VAL A 12 -1.77 -0.97 21.60
N TYR A 13 -2.51 -0.64 22.66
CA TYR A 13 -2.35 0.54 23.50
C TYR A 13 -1.27 0.47 24.58
N CYS A 14 -0.66 -0.69 24.82
CA CYS A 14 0.16 -0.90 26.00
C CYS A 14 1.64 -0.50 25.85
N TRP A 15 2.08 -0.05 24.67
CA TRP A 15 3.51 0.14 24.38
C TRP A 15 3.94 1.54 23.97
N TYR A 16 3.00 2.49 23.82
CA TYR A 16 3.32 3.84 23.34
C TYR A 16 2.49 4.91 24.06
N PRO A 17 3.05 6.10 24.28
CA PRO A 17 2.45 7.14 25.13
C PRO A 17 1.13 7.73 24.59
N SER A 18 0.74 7.45 23.33
CA SER A 18 -0.55 7.85 22.73
C SER A 18 -0.95 6.96 21.55
N LYS A 19 -2.23 6.98 21.10
CA LYS A 19 -2.71 6.23 19.90
C LYS A 19 -1.92 6.59 18.64
N GLU A 20 -1.49 7.83 18.57
CA GLU A 20 -1.04 8.48 17.34
C GLU A 20 0.46 8.26 17.10
N SER A 21 1.24 8.14 18.17
CA SER A 21 2.65 7.74 18.06
C SER A 21 2.83 6.31 17.52
N ILE A 22 1.86 5.42 17.73
CA ILE A 22 1.83 4.07 17.15
C ILE A 22 1.52 4.14 15.66
N VAL A 23 0.53 4.97 15.31
CA VAL A 23 0.09 5.16 13.93
C VAL A 23 1.22 5.71 13.09
N ASP A 24 1.94 6.72 13.60
CA ASP A 24 3.05 7.33 12.88
C ASP A 24 4.21 6.35 12.66
N ALA A 25 4.62 5.60 13.70
CA ALA A 25 5.69 4.62 13.60
C ALA A 25 5.33 3.44 12.65
N VAL A 26 4.08 2.97 12.69
CA VAL A 26 3.60 1.91 11.78
C VAL A 26 3.47 2.41 10.34
N ALA A 27 3.01 3.66 10.16
CA ALA A 27 2.94 4.27 8.84
C ALA A 27 4.35 4.46 8.26
N GLU A 28 5.30 4.96 9.03
CA GLU A 28 6.67 5.20 8.58
C GLU A 28 7.41 3.90 8.21
N GLU A 29 7.29 2.85 9.04
CA GLU A 29 7.84 1.53 8.70
C GLU A 29 7.19 0.96 7.43
N ARG A 30 5.87 1.09 7.28
CA ARG A 30 5.18 0.66 6.07
C ARG A 30 5.64 1.43 4.84
N HIS A 31 5.74 2.75 4.92
CA HIS A 31 6.22 3.58 3.81
C HIS A 31 7.65 3.23 3.43
N ARG A 32 8.53 2.94 4.40
CA ARG A 32 9.89 2.48 4.12
C ARG A 32 9.88 1.18 3.31
N HIS A 33 9.12 0.16 3.74
CA HIS A 33 9.03 -1.09 2.98
C HIS A 33 8.42 -0.88 1.58
N GLU A 34 7.37 -0.05 1.45
CA GLU A 34 6.79 0.28 0.14
C GLU A 34 7.82 0.91 -0.80
N ARG A 35 8.69 1.78 -0.27
CA ARG A 35 9.78 2.42 -1.00
C ARG A 35 10.83 1.40 -1.46
N GLU A 36 11.26 0.51 -0.56
CA GLU A 36 12.24 -0.54 -0.86
C GLU A 36 11.76 -1.50 -1.96
N HIS A 37 10.50 -1.92 -1.93
CA HIS A 37 9.92 -2.77 -2.97
C HIS A 37 9.84 -2.04 -4.32
N LEU A 38 9.45 -0.75 -4.30
CA LEU A 38 9.38 0.07 -5.51
C LEU A 38 10.77 0.32 -6.11
N GLU A 39 11.77 0.65 -5.29
CA GLU A 39 13.16 0.80 -5.72
C GLU A 39 13.73 -0.49 -6.29
N THR A 40 13.43 -1.63 -5.66
CA THR A 40 13.87 -2.95 -6.14
C THR A 40 13.26 -3.26 -7.50
N ALA A 41 11.97 -3.00 -7.68
CA ALA A 41 11.29 -3.19 -8.96
C ALA A 41 11.81 -2.23 -10.06
N LEU A 42 12.11 -0.98 -9.70
CA LEU A 42 12.70 0.01 -10.61
C LEU A 42 14.15 -0.29 -11.01
N ARG A 43 14.89 -1.09 -10.21
CA ARG A 43 16.24 -1.57 -10.57
C ARG A 43 16.20 -2.74 -11.57
N ALA A 44 15.04 -3.30 -11.89
CA ALA A 44 14.92 -4.30 -12.94
C ALA A 44 15.35 -3.72 -14.29
N ALA A 45 16.18 -4.45 -15.03
CA ALA A 45 16.81 -3.96 -16.27
C ALA A 45 15.83 -3.67 -17.42
N ASP A 46 14.58 -4.16 -17.32
CA ASP A 46 13.55 -3.96 -18.32
C ASP A 46 12.36 -3.16 -17.76
N PRO A 47 12.19 -1.88 -18.13
CA PRO A 47 11.03 -1.05 -17.77
C PRO A 47 9.69 -1.70 -18.11
N ARG A 48 9.66 -2.59 -19.09
CA ARG A 48 8.46 -3.35 -19.49
C ARG A 48 7.96 -4.28 -18.40
N THR A 49 8.86 -4.75 -17.55
CA THR A 49 8.55 -5.71 -16.47
C THR A 49 8.57 -5.07 -15.08
N ALA A 50 9.07 -3.85 -14.95
CA ALA A 50 9.23 -3.17 -13.66
C ALA A 50 7.90 -2.94 -12.93
N LEU A 51 6.86 -2.46 -13.63
CA LEU A 51 5.54 -2.24 -13.00
C LEU A 51 4.87 -3.56 -12.63
N THR A 52 4.90 -4.54 -13.52
CA THR A 52 4.33 -5.88 -13.32
C THR A 52 5.01 -6.57 -12.14
N GLY A 53 6.35 -6.55 -12.11
CA GLY A 53 7.16 -7.10 -11.02
C GLY A 53 6.94 -6.36 -9.70
N PHE A 54 6.77 -5.03 -9.71
CA PHE A 54 6.36 -4.28 -8.52
C PHE A 54 5.02 -4.78 -7.98
N LEU A 55 4.01 -4.91 -8.83
CA LEU A 55 2.69 -5.39 -8.42
C LEU A 55 2.77 -6.82 -7.86
N ASP A 56 3.50 -7.73 -8.51
CA ASP A 56 3.66 -9.11 -8.05
C ASP A 56 4.30 -9.17 -6.66
N VAL A 57 5.38 -8.43 -6.45
CA VAL A 57 6.06 -8.32 -5.17
C VAL A 57 5.15 -7.69 -4.11
N TYR A 58 4.41 -6.65 -4.47
CA TYR A 58 3.51 -5.96 -3.55
C TYR A 58 2.34 -6.84 -3.12
N PHE A 59 1.65 -7.49 -4.06
CA PHE A 59 0.54 -8.39 -3.75
C PHE A 59 1.01 -9.62 -2.96
N THR A 60 2.22 -10.13 -3.23
CA THR A 60 2.85 -11.18 -2.41
C THR A 60 3.06 -10.70 -0.97
N TRP A 61 3.55 -9.48 -0.77
CA TRP A 61 3.72 -8.92 0.57
C TRP A 61 2.38 -8.74 1.32
N LEU A 62 1.29 -8.41 0.61
CA LEU A 62 -0.05 -8.36 1.21
C LEU A 62 -0.60 -9.72 1.63
N ALA A 63 0.03 -10.83 1.23
CA ALA A 63 -0.31 -12.16 1.74
C ALA A 63 0.22 -12.40 3.17
N ASP A 64 1.21 -11.61 3.64
CA ASP A 64 1.78 -11.77 4.98
C ASP A 64 0.74 -11.41 6.07
N PRO A 65 0.38 -12.34 6.97
CA PRO A 65 -0.55 -12.07 8.07
C PRO A 65 -0.11 -10.93 9.00
N ARG A 66 1.18 -10.60 9.08
CA ARG A 66 1.68 -9.43 9.80
C ARG A 66 1.35 -8.16 9.05
N GLU A 67 1.54 -8.15 7.73
CA GLU A 67 1.23 -6.99 6.91
C GLU A 67 -0.29 -6.74 6.87
N GLN A 68 -1.11 -7.78 6.74
CA GLN A 68 -2.57 -7.65 6.83
C GLN A 68 -3.01 -6.93 8.12
N ARG A 69 -2.41 -7.27 9.27
CA ARG A 69 -2.68 -6.56 10.55
C ARG A 69 -2.26 -5.10 10.50
N ARG A 70 -1.08 -4.80 9.94
CA ARG A 70 -0.59 -3.42 9.78
C ARG A 70 -1.50 -2.60 8.84
N ARG A 71 -2.02 -3.23 7.78
CA ARG A 71 -2.94 -2.60 6.81
C ARG A 71 -4.28 -2.21 7.43
N ARG A 72 -4.80 -3.01 8.38
CA ARG A 72 -6.02 -2.66 9.15
C ARG A 72 -5.82 -1.38 9.97
N VAL A 73 -4.63 -1.19 10.56
CA VAL A 73 -4.28 0.08 11.21
C VAL A 73 -4.25 1.20 10.17
N GLY A 74 -3.61 0.98 9.02
CA GLY A 74 -3.56 1.93 7.90
C GLY A 74 -4.94 2.45 7.45
N ILE A 75 -5.96 1.60 7.42
CA ILE A 75 -7.34 2.00 7.08
C ILE A 75 -7.90 2.99 8.11
N LEU A 76 -7.62 2.79 9.41
CA LEU A 76 -8.04 3.73 10.46
C LEU A 76 -7.33 5.08 10.32
N VAL A 77 -6.05 5.07 9.93
CA VAL A 77 -5.29 6.29 9.62
C VAL A 77 -5.94 7.06 8.46
N TRP A 78 -6.31 6.34 7.38
CA TRP A 78 -6.99 6.94 6.24
C TRP A 78 -8.30 7.60 6.67
N ALA A 79 -9.12 6.90 7.44
CA ALA A 79 -10.40 7.42 7.93
C ALA A 79 -10.21 8.68 8.81
N GLU A 80 -9.30 8.62 9.78
CA GLU A 80 -9.06 9.73 10.72
C GLU A 80 -8.47 10.97 10.01
N SER A 81 -7.65 10.77 8.96
CA SER A 81 -7.08 11.88 8.17
C SER A 81 -8.13 12.73 7.44
N LEU A 82 -9.35 12.22 7.27
CA LEU A 82 -10.45 12.97 6.65
C LEU A 82 -10.99 14.07 7.57
N VAL A 83 -10.83 13.90 8.90
CA VAL A 83 -11.40 14.80 9.91
C VAL A 83 -10.31 15.48 10.75
N SER A 84 -9.11 14.90 10.82
CA SER A 84 -7.99 15.40 11.62
C SER A 84 -6.87 15.94 10.72
N GLU A 85 -6.70 17.26 10.71
CA GLU A 85 -5.63 17.91 9.93
C GLU A 85 -4.23 17.45 10.34
N ARG A 86 -4.05 17.09 11.61
CA ARG A 86 -2.79 16.57 12.16
C ARG A 86 -2.34 15.26 11.50
N MET A 87 -3.28 14.44 11.01
CA MET A 87 -2.96 13.14 10.40
C MET A 87 -2.80 13.20 8.88
N ARG A 88 -3.08 14.36 8.26
CA ARG A 88 -2.87 14.57 6.82
C ARG A 88 -1.43 14.36 6.38
N PRO A 89 -0.38 14.79 7.10
CA PRO A 89 1.01 14.56 6.69
C PRO A 89 1.38 13.09 6.61
N ALA A 90 0.93 12.25 7.55
CA ALA A 90 1.20 10.81 7.54
C ALA A 90 0.60 10.12 6.31
N VAL A 91 -0.65 10.45 5.96
CA VAL A 91 -1.28 9.93 4.73
C VAL A 91 -0.61 10.51 3.48
N ARG A 92 -0.19 11.78 3.53
CA ARG A 92 0.48 12.45 2.42
C ARG A 92 1.87 11.87 2.13
N ALA A 93 2.62 11.46 3.14
CA ALA A 93 3.93 10.81 2.96
C ALA A 93 3.82 9.49 2.17
N GLY A 94 2.74 8.72 2.36
CA GLY A 94 2.43 7.56 1.53
C GLY A 94 1.98 7.90 0.11
N ILE A 95 1.32 9.04 -0.04
CA ILE A 95 0.95 9.62 -1.34
C ILE A 95 2.19 10.16 -2.05
N ASP A 96 3.20 10.68 -1.38
CA ASP A 96 4.42 11.21 -2.00
C ASP A 96 5.29 10.09 -2.62
N GLN A 97 5.09 8.83 -2.20
CA GLN A 97 5.61 7.65 -2.92
C GLN A 97 5.04 7.50 -4.33
N ARG A 98 3.98 8.25 -4.68
CA ARG A 98 3.46 8.35 -6.05
C ARG A 98 4.49 8.91 -7.03
N GLY A 99 5.44 9.74 -6.60
CA GLY A 99 6.45 10.28 -7.50
C GLY A 99 7.25 9.18 -8.19
N LEU A 100 7.75 8.24 -7.39
CA LEU A 100 8.50 7.07 -7.88
C LEU A 100 7.62 6.12 -8.73
N ALA A 101 6.36 5.95 -8.35
CA ALA A 101 5.43 5.13 -9.14
C ALA A 101 5.07 5.79 -10.48
N ALA A 102 4.92 7.12 -10.50
CA ALA A 102 4.69 7.88 -11.72
C ALA A 102 5.90 7.83 -12.66
N ASP A 103 7.13 7.85 -12.12
CA ASP A 103 8.35 7.63 -12.91
C ASP A 103 8.38 6.23 -13.53
N ALA A 104 7.97 5.20 -12.79
CA ALA A 104 7.82 3.84 -13.33
C ALA A 104 6.81 3.80 -14.49
N VAL A 105 5.67 4.49 -14.34
CA VAL A 105 4.65 4.59 -15.39
C VAL A 105 5.19 5.32 -16.61
N ARG A 106 5.89 6.45 -16.43
CA ARG A 106 6.53 7.20 -17.53
C ARG A 106 7.51 6.33 -18.30
N ALA A 107 8.32 5.54 -17.60
CA ALA A 107 9.25 4.60 -18.23
C ALA A 107 8.51 3.51 -19.01
N GLY A 108 7.42 2.96 -18.46
CA GLY A 108 6.56 1.99 -19.14
C GLY A 108 5.87 2.56 -20.39
N GLN A 109 5.47 3.84 -20.37
CA GLN A 109 4.93 4.54 -21.52
C GLN A 109 5.99 4.78 -22.60
N ALA A 110 7.19 5.24 -22.22
CA ALA A 110 8.31 5.41 -23.15
C ALA A 110 8.72 4.08 -23.82
N ALA A 111 8.59 2.96 -23.10
CA ALA A 111 8.86 1.62 -23.61
C ALA A 111 7.71 1.00 -24.44
N GLY A 112 6.55 1.69 -24.53
CA GLY A 112 5.37 1.22 -25.25
C GLY A 112 4.58 0.10 -24.57
N THR A 113 4.78 -0.09 -23.26
CA THR A 113 4.08 -1.12 -22.47
C THR A 113 2.89 -0.62 -21.67
N ILE A 114 2.83 0.69 -21.45
CA ILE A 114 1.66 1.38 -20.92
C ILE A 114 1.21 2.36 -22.00
N ALA A 115 -0.09 2.48 -22.22
CA ALA A 115 -0.62 3.41 -23.20
C ALA A 115 -0.17 4.85 -22.88
N ALA A 116 0.49 5.51 -23.84
CA ALA A 116 0.98 6.88 -23.69
C ALA A 116 -0.14 7.95 -23.78
N GLY A 117 -1.38 7.55 -24.08
CA GLY A 117 -2.53 8.46 -24.21
C GLY A 117 -3.16 8.91 -22.88
N VAL A 118 -2.63 8.46 -21.73
CA VAL A 118 -3.15 8.79 -20.40
C VAL A 118 -2.04 9.42 -19.56
N ASP A 119 -2.39 10.44 -18.79
CA ASP A 119 -1.46 11.10 -17.87
C ASP A 119 -0.85 10.09 -16.85
N PRO A 120 0.49 10.03 -16.68
CA PRO A 120 1.15 9.08 -15.79
C PRO A 120 0.69 9.17 -14.33
N ASP A 121 0.41 10.39 -13.85
CA ASP A 121 -0.06 10.60 -12.47
C ASP A 121 -1.47 10.03 -12.29
N THR A 122 -2.31 10.14 -13.33
CA THR A 122 -3.66 9.56 -13.37
C THR A 122 -3.60 8.02 -13.37
N VAL A 123 -2.73 7.42 -14.18
CA VAL A 123 -2.49 5.96 -14.15
C VAL A 123 -2.02 5.52 -12.76
N THR A 124 -1.08 6.26 -12.16
CA THR A 124 -0.57 5.97 -10.81
C THR A 124 -1.68 6.04 -9.75
N ARG A 125 -2.56 7.05 -9.84
CA ARG A 125 -3.73 7.17 -8.95
C ARG A 125 -4.67 5.97 -9.09
N LEU A 126 -4.91 5.50 -10.32
CA LEU A 126 -5.74 4.33 -10.58
C LEU A 126 -5.15 3.06 -9.96
N ILE A 127 -3.86 2.81 -10.15
CA ILE A 127 -3.14 1.67 -9.55
C ILE A 127 -3.28 1.69 -8.02
N LEU A 128 -3.08 2.86 -7.40
CA LEU A 128 -3.24 3.01 -5.96
C LEU A 128 -4.69 2.78 -5.50
N ALA A 129 -5.68 3.26 -6.25
CA ALA A 129 -7.08 3.02 -5.92
C ALA A 129 -7.42 1.52 -5.92
N VAL A 130 -6.89 0.76 -6.88
CA VAL A 130 -7.03 -0.71 -6.93
C VAL A 130 -6.39 -1.36 -5.71
N ILE A 131 -5.15 -1.00 -5.38
CA ILE A 131 -4.42 -1.53 -4.21
C ILE A 131 -5.17 -1.22 -2.91
N GLN A 132 -5.60 0.04 -2.73
CA GLN A 132 -6.35 0.47 -1.55
C GLN A 132 -7.71 -0.23 -1.45
N GLY A 133 -8.38 -0.42 -2.58
CA GLY A 133 -9.63 -1.20 -2.67
C GLY A 133 -9.43 -2.65 -2.25
N PHE A 134 -8.37 -3.30 -2.73
CA PHE A 134 -8.02 -4.66 -2.32
C PHE A 134 -7.73 -4.74 -0.81
N ILE A 135 -6.89 -3.84 -0.27
CA ILE A 135 -6.58 -3.78 1.16
C ILE A 135 -7.84 -3.66 2.02
N LEU A 136 -8.77 -2.80 1.59
CA LEU A 136 -10.04 -2.61 2.29
C LEU A 136 -10.90 -3.88 2.25
N GLN A 137 -10.98 -4.57 1.11
CA GLN A 137 -11.73 -5.82 0.99
C GLN A 137 -11.08 -6.94 1.83
N GLN A 138 -9.76 -7.12 1.74
CA GLN A 138 -9.00 -8.10 2.52
C GLN A 138 -9.13 -7.84 4.04
N SER A 139 -9.33 -6.60 4.47
CA SER A 139 -9.57 -6.29 5.89
C SER A 139 -10.91 -6.83 6.42
N ARG A 140 -11.88 -7.05 5.53
CA ARG A 140 -13.21 -7.62 5.84
C ARG A 140 -13.26 -9.11 5.58
N ASP A 141 -12.53 -9.58 4.58
CA ASP A 141 -12.38 -10.98 4.19
C ASP A 141 -10.88 -11.35 4.18
N PRO A 142 -10.33 -11.78 5.32
CA PRO A 142 -8.90 -12.07 5.47
C PRO A 142 -8.37 -13.20 4.60
N ASP A 143 -9.26 -14.06 4.11
CA ASP A 143 -8.92 -15.21 3.27
C ASP A 143 -8.85 -14.85 1.78
N LEU A 144 -9.09 -13.58 1.42
CA LEU A 144 -8.89 -13.07 0.06
C LEU A 144 -7.44 -13.26 -0.39
N ASP A 145 -7.27 -14.13 -1.38
CA ASP A 145 -5.99 -14.42 -2.03
C ASP A 145 -5.52 -13.25 -2.91
N PRO A 146 -4.40 -12.57 -2.57
CA PRO A 146 -3.81 -11.52 -3.40
C PRO A 146 -3.50 -11.97 -4.82
N ALA A 147 -3.13 -13.25 -5.02
CA ALA A 147 -2.77 -13.78 -6.33
C ALA A 147 -3.99 -13.89 -7.26
N THR A 148 -5.16 -14.22 -6.72
CA THR A 148 -6.41 -14.22 -7.49
C THR A 148 -6.78 -12.82 -7.94
N TYR A 149 -6.59 -11.82 -7.08
CA TYR A 149 -6.80 -10.40 -7.42
C TYR A 149 -5.83 -9.91 -8.50
N ARG A 150 -4.56 -10.32 -8.42
CA ARG A 150 -3.54 -10.01 -9.43
C ARG A 150 -3.90 -10.58 -10.80
N ARG A 151 -4.29 -11.86 -10.86
CA ARG A 151 -4.75 -12.51 -12.11
C ARG A 151 -5.97 -11.82 -12.71
N ALA A 152 -6.92 -11.38 -11.88
CA ALA A 152 -8.08 -10.64 -12.34
C ALA A 152 -7.68 -9.29 -12.96
N LEU A 153 -6.70 -8.58 -12.38
CA LEU A 153 -6.18 -7.34 -12.97
C LEU A 153 -5.55 -7.56 -14.34
N ASP A 154 -4.75 -8.63 -14.49
CA ASP A 154 -4.15 -8.97 -15.79
C ASP A 154 -5.20 -9.25 -16.86
N SER A 155 -6.36 -9.83 -16.50
CA SER A 155 -7.44 -10.09 -17.45
C SER A 155 -8.16 -8.84 -17.97
N LEU A 156 -8.02 -7.71 -17.27
CA LEU A 156 -8.66 -6.43 -17.62
C LEU A 156 -7.75 -5.54 -18.47
N THR A 157 -6.46 -5.87 -18.56
CA THR A 157 -5.46 -5.17 -19.36
C THR A 157 -5.03 -6.09 -20.51
N PRO A 158 -5.46 -5.82 -21.76
CA PRO A 158 -5.19 -6.69 -22.91
C PRO A 158 -3.71 -6.78 -23.30
#